data_AF-A0A519ZNX3-F1
#
_entry.id   AF-A0A519ZNX3-F1
#
_cell.length_a   1.000
_cell.length_b   1.000
_cell.length_c   1.000
_cell.angle_alpha   90.00
_cell.angle_beta   90.00
_cell.angle_gamma   90.00
#
_symmetry.space_group_name_H-M   'P 1'
#
loop_
_entity.id
_entity.type
_entity.pdbx_description
1 polymer ?
#
loop_
_entity_poly.entity_id
_entity_poly.type
_entity_poly.pdbx_seq_one_letter_code
_entity_poly.pdbx_strand_id
1 'polypeptide(L)'
;MKNIYNGILMVALLLGFSSCKKYLDINQNPNSSTVSSPQLVLPQAIVASAAVSQAYNSAYYYPGGFAANIFGVGGYGAGLTYAYTAGSFNNLFSSVYDNATDYQYVIDNTSSTPSLTYFNSMARIMKSFMFSKLVDQYNDVPYSEALKGSSLLTPKYDKAQDIYKDLV
;
A
#
# COMPACT_ATOMS: atom_id res chain seq x y z
N MET A 1 -65.38 16.33 -16.00
CA MET A 1 -64.25 17.25 -15.72
C MET A 1 -63.45 16.85 -14.48
N LYS A 2 -64.08 16.63 -13.30
CA LYS A 2 -63.39 16.16 -12.07
C LYS A 2 -62.49 14.92 -12.27
N ASN A 3 -62.94 13.94 -13.05
CA ASN A 3 -62.19 12.70 -13.28
C ASN A 3 -60.95 12.89 -14.16
N ILE A 4 -60.92 13.93 -15.00
CA ILE A 4 -59.77 14.26 -15.86
C ILE A 4 -58.68 14.95 -15.02
N TYR A 5 -59.05 15.86 -14.12
CA TYR A 5 -58.10 16.50 -13.20
C TYR A 5 -57.45 15.49 -12.24
N ASN A 6 -58.21 14.51 -11.73
CA ASN A 6 -57.66 13.43 -10.91
C ASN A 6 -56.68 12.53 -11.68
N GLY A 7 -56.96 12.26 -12.96
CA GLY A 7 -56.04 11.51 -13.83
C GLY A 7 -54.71 12.25 -14.06
N ILE A 8 -54.78 13.56 -14.32
CA ILE A 8 -53.60 14.42 -14.50
C ILE A 8 -52.75 14.47 -13.22
N LEU A 9 -53.40 14.60 -12.05
CA LEU A 9 -52.71 14.63 -10.76
C LEU A 9 -51.97 13.31 -10.47
N MET A 10 -52.57 12.17 -10.82
CA MET A 10 -52.01 10.84 -10.60
C MET A 10 -50.80 10.57 -11.52
N VAL A 11 -50.85 11.04 -12.77
CA VAL A 11 -49.72 10.98 -13.72
C VAL A 11 -48.57 11.88 -13.25
N ALA A 12 -48.86 13.08 -12.75
CA ALA A 12 -47.84 13.99 -12.20
C ALA A 12 -47.12 13.38 -10.98
N LEU A 13 -47.86 12.67 -10.12
CA LEU A 13 -47.30 11.99 -8.95
C LEU A 13 -46.37 10.83 -9.34
N LEU A 14 -46.75 10.05 -10.36
CA LEU A 14 -45.95 8.93 -10.88
C LEU A 14 -44.65 9.41 -11.54
N LEU A 15 -44.67 10.56 -12.21
CA LEU A 15 -43.47 11.19 -12.79
C LEU A 15 -42.53 11.79 -11.74
N GLY A 16 -43.01 12.09 -10.53
CA GLY A 16 -42.20 12.63 -9.43
C GLY A 16 -41.23 11.63 -8.80
N PHE A 17 -41.52 10.32 -8.88
CA PHE A 17 -40.70 9.27 -8.25
C PHE A 17 -39.55 8.75 -9.13
N SER A 18 -39.46 9.13 -10.41
CA SER A 18 -38.45 8.60 -11.33
C SER A 18 -37.14 9.40 -11.40
N SER A 19 -37.10 10.63 -10.85
CA SER A 19 -36.04 11.60 -11.16
C SER A 19 -34.82 11.61 -10.21
N CYS A 20 -34.95 11.13 -8.97
CA CYS A 20 -33.93 11.41 -7.95
C CYS A 20 -32.84 10.35 -7.73
N LYS A 21 -32.87 9.19 -8.41
CA LYS A 21 -31.86 8.14 -8.16
C LYS A 21 -30.43 8.58 -8.51
N LYS A 22 -30.26 9.39 -9.56
CA LYS A 22 -28.93 9.80 -10.05
C LYS A 22 -28.29 10.94 -9.25
N TYR A 23 -29.09 11.78 -8.57
CA TYR A 23 -28.59 12.89 -7.75
C TYR A 23 -28.14 12.43 -6.35
N LEU A 24 -28.65 11.30 -5.86
CA LEU A 24 -28.27 10.75 -4.55
C LEU A 24 -27.00 9.89 -4.60
N ASP A 25 -26.47 9.59 -5.80
CA ASP A 25 -25.22 8.84 -6.00
C ASP A 25 -24.00 9.78 -5.99
N ILE A 26 -23.84 10.54 -4.90
CA ILE A 26 -22.72 11.50 -4.68
C ILE A 26 -21.59 10.90 -3.85
N ASN A 27 -21.72 9.65 -3.42
CA ASN A 27 -20.74 8.98 -2.57
C ASN A 27 -19.56 8.40 -3.37
N GLN A 28 -19.56 8.54 -4.70
CA GLN A 28 -18.41 8.26 -5.54
C GLN A 28 -17.56 9.53 -5.64
N ASN A 29 -16.36 9.49 -5.05
CA ASN A 29 -15.42 10.60 -5.17
C ASN A 29 -14.90 10.66 -6.62
N PRO A 30 -15.26 11.68 -7.42
CA PRO A 30 -14.84 11.76 -8.82
C PRO A 30 -13.33 12.00 -8.99
N ASN A 31 -12.63 12.37 -7.90
CA ASN A 31 -11.18 12.56 -7.87
C ASN A 31 -10.42 11.31 -7.39
N SER A 32 -11.13 10.27 -6.95
CA SER A 32 -10.52 9.01 -6.54
C SER A 32 -10.41 8.10 -7.77
N SER A 33 -9.18 7.72 -8.14
CA SER A 33 -8.98 6.60 -9.04
C SER A 33 -9.33 5.34 -8.24
N THR A 34 -10.57 4.87 -8.37
CA THR A 34 -11.03 3.64 -7.70
C THR A 34 -10.34 2.39 -8.25
N VAL A 35 -9.82 2.45 -9.47
CA VAL A 35 -9.01 1.41 -10.14
C VAL A 35 -8.05 2.11 -11.12
N SER A 36 -6.75 1.81 -11.04
CA SER A 36 -5.73 2.31 -11.97
C SER A 36 -5.08 1.17 -12.74
N SER A 37 -4.55 1.42 -13.95
CA SER A 37 -3.90 0.37 -14.72
C SER A 37 -2.55 -0.03 -14.12
N PRO A 38 -2.13 -1.30 -14.22
CA PRO A 38 -0.81 -1.73 -13.74
C PRO A 38 0.36 -0.91 -14.31
N GLN A 39 0.19 -0.37 -15.52
CA GLN A 39 1.15 0.47 -16.22
C GLN A 39 1.35 1.84 -15.55
N LEU A 40 0.35 2.33 -14.79
CA LEU A 40 0.44 3.57 -14.01
C LEU A 40 0.85 3.31 -12.56
N VAL A 41 0.42 2.19 -11.98
CA VAL A 41 0.73 1.84 -10.59
C VAL A 41 2.21 1.46 -10.42
N LEU A 42 2.77 0.62 -11.31
CA LEU A 42 4.13 0.13 -11.14
C LEU A 42 5.20 1.24 -11.08
N PRO A 43 5.22 2.25 -11.97
CA PRO A 43 6.21 3.32 -11.89
C PRO A 43 6.12 4.10 -10.56
N GLN A 44 4.90 4.37 -10.08
CA GLN A 44 4.72 5.09 -8.82
C GLN A 44 5.18 4.24 -7.62
N ALA A 45 4.89 2.94 -7.64
CA ALA A 45 5.38 2.02 -6.61
C ALA A 45 6.92 1.99 -6.57
N ILE A 46 7.60 2.02 -7.72
CA ILE A 46 9.07 2.09 -7.80
C ILE A 46 9.61 3.41 -7.20
N VAL A 47 8.96 4.54 -7.47
CA VAL A 47 9.33 5.83 -6.86
C VAL A 47 9.15 5.78 -5.34
N ALA A 48 8.06 5.19 -4.86
CA ALA A 48 7.83 4.99 -3.43
C ALA A 48 8.88 4.07 -2.79
N SER A 49 9.27 2.98 -3.46
CA SER A 49 10.39 2.11 -3.04
C SER A 49 11.71 2.87 -2.87
N ALA A 50 11.99 3.85 -3.73
CA ALA A 50 13.17 4.70 -3.58
C ALA A 50 13.07 5.59 -2.33
N ALA A 51 11.90 6.19 -2.06
CA ALA A 51 11.66 6.98 -0.86
C ALA A 51 11.79 6.13 0.43
N VAL A 52 11.22 4.92 0.43
CA VAL A 52 11.38 3.94 1.53
C VAL A 52 12.85 3.62 1.75
N SER A 53 13.60 3.34 0.68
CA SER A 53 15.03 3.01 0.77
C SER A 53 15.88 4.16 1.29
N GLN A 54 15.57 5.40 0.89
CA GLN A 54 16.27 6.59 1.39
C GLN A 54 16.02 6.82 2.88
N ALA A 55 14.76 6.70 3.32
CA ALA A 55 14.40 6.82 4.73
C ALA A 55 15.02 5.69 5.56
N TYR A 56 14.99 4.45 5.05
CA TYR A 56 15.63 3.28 5.63
C TYR A 56 17.13 3.49 5.82
N ASN A 57 17.85 3.91 4.78
CA ASN A 57 19.30 4.12 4.85
C ASN A 57 19.65 5.27 5.82
N SER A 58 18.83 6.31 5.86
CA SER A 58 18.98 7.40 6.84
C SER A 58 18.74 6.93 8.28
N ALA A 59 17.83 5.96 8.48
CA ALA A 59 17.61 5.31 9.77
C ALA A 59 18.72 4.28 10.11
N TYR A 60 19.32 3.62 9.13
CA TYR A 60 20.45 2.70 9.32
C TYR A 60 21.79 3.38 9.64
N TYR A 61 21.81 4.71 9.64
CA TYR A 61 22.85 5.47 10.30
C TYR A 61 22.98 5.14 11.80
N TYR A 62 22.02 4.41 12.38
CA TYR A 62 21.88 4.22 13.82
C TYR A 62 22.25 2.82 14.37
N PRO A 63 21.83 1.67 13.83
CA PRO A 63 22.13 0.37 14.42
C PRO A 63 22.98 -0.51 13.48
N GLY A 64 24.32 -0.44 13.58
CA GLY A 64 25.18 -1.39 12.84
C GLY A 64 26.59 -0.96 12.46
N GLY A 65 27.04 0.25 12.81
CA GLY A 65 28.47 0.58 12.73
C GLY A 65 28.96 1.38 11.52
N PHE A 66 28.09 1.84 10.61
CA PHE A 66 28.51 2.79 9.55
C PHE A 66 28.76 4.22 10.08
N ALA A 67 28.38 4.50 11.32
CA ALA A 67 28.43 5.78 12.01
C ALA A 67 29.62 5.97 12.96
N ALA A 68 30.62 5.07 12.96
CA ALA A 68 31.77 5.17 13.87
C ALA A 68 32.66 6.42 13.64
N ASN A 69 32.34 7.30 12.68
CA ASN A 69 33.08 8.53 12.36
C ASN A 69 32.18 9.78 12.21
N ILE A 70 31.30 10.05 13.16
CA ILE A 70 30.45 11.27 13.15
C ILE A 70 30.79 12.18 14.32
N PHE A 71 32.08 12.33 14.60
CA PHE A 71 32.54 13.35 15.54
C PHE A 71 32.30 14.73 14.92
N GLY A 72 31.06 15.26 15.02
CA GLY A 72 30.74 16.62 14.59
C GLY A 72 29.26 16.95 14.28
N VAL A 73 28.37 15.99 14.10
CA VAL A 73 26.96 16.27 13.71
C VAL A 73 26.00 16.02 14.88
N GLY A 74 25.32 17.06 15.35
CA GLY A 74 24.32 17.00 16.42
C GLY A 74 22.98 16.39 15.96
N GLY A 75 22.17 15.92 16.91
CA GLY A 75 20.83 15.34 16.64
C GLY A 75 20.77 13.81 16.68
N TYR A 76 21.90 13.13 16.92
CA TYR A 76 22.02 11.66 16.81
C TYR A 76 22.32 10.91 18.11
N GLY A 77 22.04 11.54 19.27
CA GLY A 77 22.39 11.02 20.59
C GLY A 77 21.86 9.61 20.89
N ALA A 78 20.61 9.31 20.52
CA ALA A 78 20.01 7.99 20.74
C ALA A 78 20.71 6.86 19.98
N GLY A 79 21.43 7.17 18.90
CA GLY A 79 22.22 6.19 18.15
C GLY A 79 23.53 5.82 18.80
N LEU A 80 24.17 6.82 19.40
CA LEU A 80 25.40 6.63 20.16
C LEU A 80 25.13 5.92 21.49
N THR A 81 24.02 6.27 22.15
CA THR A 81 23.66 5.71 23.46
C THR A 81 22.79 4.46 23.36
N TYR A 82 22.35 4.08 22.16
CA TYR A 82 21.38 3.01 21.92
C TYR A 82 20.04 3.23 22.65
N ALA A 83 19.69 4.47 22.97
CA ALA A 83 18.45 4.84 23.65
C ALA A 83 17.24 4.85 22.69
N TYR A 84 17.00 3.72 22.04
CA TYR A 84 15.87 3.54 21.13
C TYR A 84 14.58 3.26 21.88
N THR A 85 13.47 3.66 21.28
CA THR A 85 12.11 3.35 21.76
C THR A 85 11.40 2.47 20.73
N ALA A 86 10.25 1.91 21.10
CA ALA A 86 9.39 1.19 20.16
C ALA A 86 9.00 2.04 18.93
N GLY A 87 9.01 3.38 19.03
CA GLY A 87 8.72 4.27 17.92
C GLY A 87 9.89 4.53 16.96
N SER A 88 11.12 4.20 17.35
CA SER A 88 12.34 4.63 16.63
C SER A 88 12.47 4.07 15.22
N PHE A 89 11.81 2.94 14.92
CA PHE A 89 11.92 2.27 13.63
C PHE A 89 10.56 2.02 12.96
N ASN A 90 9.43 2.53 13.46
CA ASN A 90 8.11 2.16 12.93
C ASN A 90 7.86 2.54 11.46
N ASN A 91 8.53 3.59 10.97
CA ASN A 91 8.28 4.13 9.64
C ASN A 91 8.52 3.09 8.53
N LEU A 92 9.60 2.32 8.62
CA LEU A 92 9.90 1.29 7.61
C LEU A 92 8.77 0.25 7.55
N PHE A 93 8.31 -0.23 8.71
CA PHE A 93 7.24 -1.22 8.79
C PHE A 93 6.01 -0.75 8.01
N SER A 94 5.47 0.43 8.34
CA SER A 94 4.28 0.95 7.67
C SER A 94 4.51 1.22 6.18
N SER A 95 5.63 1.85 5.82
CA SER A 95 5.85 2.26 4.43
C SER A 95 6.14 1.10 3.49
N VAL A 96 6.77 0.02 3.98
CA VAL A 96 6.96 -1.18 3.16
C VAL A 96 5.62 -1.87 2.90
N TYR A 97 4.75 -2.06 3.90
CA TYR A 97 3.46 -2.72 3.65
C TYR A 97 2.55 -1.90 2.73
N ASP A 98 2.57 -0.57 2.86
CA ASP A 98 1.87 0.34 1.95
C ASP A 98 2.38 0.13 0.51
N ASN A 99 3.69 0.24 0.30
CA ASN A 99 4.28 0.10 -1.04
C ASN A 99 4.17 -1.33 -1.61
N ALA A 100 4.30 -2.37 -0.79
CA ALA A 100 4.16 -3.75 -1.20
C ALA A 100 2.73 -4.10 -1.63
N THR A 101 1.72 -3.38 -1.12
CA THR A 101 0.33 -3.51 -1.57
C THR A 101 0.17 -3.07 -3.02
N ASP A 102 0.84 -1.99 -3.45
CA ASP A 102 0.84 -1.56 -4.85
C ASP A 102 1.47 -2.61 -5.78
N TYR A 103 2.58 -3.23 -5.35
CA TYR A 103 3.18 -4.32 -6.12
C TYR A 103 2.28 -5.56 -6.18
N GLN A 104 1.61 -5.92 -5.07
CA GLN A 104 0.64 -7.01 -5.06
C GLN A 104 -0.51 -6.72 -6.03
N TYR A 105 -1.03 -5.49 -6.05
CA TYR A 105 -2.04 -5.06 -7.01
C TYR A 105 -1.57 -5.25 -8.46
N VAL A 106 -0.34 -4.85 -8.79
CA VAL A 106 0.22 -5.06 -10.13
C VAL A 106 0.31 -6.56 -10.45
N ILE A 107 0.77 -7.40 -9.52
CA ILE A 107 0.87 -8.85 -9.71
C ILE A 107 -0.51 -9.45 -10.00
N ASP A 108 -1.50 -9.15 -9.18
CA ASP A 108 -2.85 -9.70 -9.30
C ASP A 108 -3.52 -9.31 -10.62
N ASN A 109 -3.28 -8.07 -11.09
CA ASN A 109 -3.88 -7.54 -12.32
C ASN A 109 -3.07 -7.83 -13.60
N THR A 110 -1.95 -8.55 -13.50
CA THR A 110 -1.10 -8.89 -14.67
C THR A 110 -0.86 -10.39 -14.82
N SER A 111 -1.11 -11.20 -13.80
CA SER A 111 -0.78 -12.64 -13.79
C SER A 111 -1.44 -13.45 -14.91
N SER A 112 -2.63 -13.04 -15.38
CA SER A 112 -3.36 -13.71 -16.47
C SER A 112 -3.16 -13.06 -17.84
N THR A 113 -2.26 -12.09 -17.98
CA THR A 113 -2.13 -11.26 -19.19
C THR A 113 -0.71 -11.37 -19.76
N PRO A 114 -0.46 -12.26 -20.75
CA PRO A 114 0.90 -12.53 -21.26
C PRO A 114 1.66 -11.30 -21.76
N SER A 115 0.96 -10.32 -22.34
CA SER A 115 1.56 -9.06 -22.80
C SER A 115 2.09 -8.17 -21.67
N LEU A 116 1.67 -8.41 -20.42
CA LEU A 116 2.10 -7.67 -19.23
C LEU A 116 3.06 -8.47 -18.34
N THR A 117 3.60 -9.59 -18.84
CA THR A 117 4.53 -10.44 -18.08
C THR A 117 5.70 -9.65 -17.48
N TYR A 118 6.25 -8.66 -18.19
CA TYR A 118 7.33 -7.84 -17.65
C TYR A 118 6.91 -6.96 -16.46
N PHE A 119 5.68 -6.43 -16.47
CA PHE A 119 5.14 -5.69 -15.31
C PHE A 119 4.98 -6.60 -14.10
N ASN A 120 4.46 -7.82 -14.32
CA ASN A 120 4.34 -8.83 -13.27
C ASN A 120 5.72 -9.16 -12.66
N SER A 121 6.71 -9.49 -13.49
CA SER A 121 8.05 -9.85 -13.05
C SER A 121 8.74 -8.71 -12.30
N MET A 122 8.65 -7.47 -12.80
CA MET A 122 9.19 -6.31 -12.10
C MET A 122 8.52 -6.09 -10.74
N ALA A 123 7.20 -6.22 -10.66
CA ALA A 123 6.47 -6.09 -9.39
C ALA A 123 6.88 -7.18 -8.38
N ARG A 124 7.07 -8.44 -8.83
CA ARG A 124 7.56 -9.53 -7.97
C ARG A 124 8.96 -9.24 -7.43
N ILE A 125 9.88 -8.83 -8.29
CA ILE A 125 11.26 -8.49 -7.88
C ILE A 125 11.24 -7.35 -6.86
N MET A 126 10.50 -6.28 -7.13
CA MET A 126 10.45 -5.12 -6.25
C MET A 126 9.73 -5.41 -4.93
N LYS A 127 8.65 -6.22 -4.95
CA LYS A 127 8.00 -6.73 -3.74
C LYS A 127 9.00 -7.52 -2.88
N SER A 128 9.77 -8.42 -3.49
CA SER A 128 10.79 -9.18 -2.77
C SER A 128 11.87 -8.28 -2.17
N PHE A 129 12.34 -7.28 -2.92
CA PHE A 129 13.31 -6.29 -2.45
C PHE A 129 12.78 -5.44 -1.27
N MET A 130 11.48 -5.12 -1.25
CA MET A 130 10.88 -4.41 -0.12
C MET A 130 10.77 -5.31 1.12
N PHE A 131 10.35 -6.57 0.97
CA PHE A 131 10.30 -7.50 2.10
C PHE A 131 11.67 -7.84 2.67
N SER A 132 12.73 -7.91 1.86
CA SER A 132 14.08 -8.14 2.39
C SER A 132 14.48 -7.07 3.41
N LYS A 133 14.11 -5.80 3.19
CA LYS A 133 14.37 -4.70 4.14
C LYS A 133 13.63 -4.85 5.45
N LEU A 134 12.39 -5.36 5.43
CA LEU A 134 11.66 -5.66 6.66
C LEU A 134 12.35 -6.75 7.45
N VAL A 135 12.74 -7.84 6.78
CA VAL A 135 13.41 -8.96 7.43
C VAL A 135 14.77 -8.53 8.01
N ASP A 136 15.54 -7.73 7.28
CA ASP A 136 16.83 -7.21 7.75
C ASP A 136 16.69 -6.34 9.01
N GLN A 137 15.59 -5.58 9.13
CA GLN A 137 15.35 -4.69 10.26
C GLN A 137 14.70 -5.37 11.47
N TYR A 138 13.74 -6.26 11.24
CA TYR A 138 12.87 -6.79 12.29
C TYR A 138 12.93 -8.31 12.46
N ASN A 139 13.66 -9.01 11.59
CA ASN A 139 13.70 -10.47 11.53
C ASN A 139 12.33 -11.05 11.11
N ASP A 140 11.61 -11.73 12.01
CA ASP A 140 10.29 -12.30 11.71
C ASP A 140 9.26 -11.18 11.46
N VAL A 141 8.51 -11.26 10.34
CA VAL A 141 7.48 -10.27 9.96
C VAL A 141 6.29 -10.93 9.26
N PRO A 142 5.11 -10.30 9.20
CA PRO A 142 4.00 -10.80 8.39
C PRO A 142 4.35 -10.90 6.90
N TYR A 143 4.25 -12.10 6.32
CA TYR A 143 4.66 -12.34 4.93
C TYR A 143 3.66 -13.17 4.12
N SER A 144 3.55 -14.48 4.36
CA SER A 144 2.69 -15.40 3.60
C SER A 144 1.19 -15.10 3.74
N GLU A 145 0.81 -14.44 4.83
CA GLU A 145 -0.55 -14.00 5.11
C GLU A 145 -0.76 -12.50 4.88
N ALA A 146 0.30 -11.75 4.60
CA ALA A 146 0.22 -10.31 4.41
C ALA A 146 -0.45 -9.92 3.08
N LEU A 147 -0.78 -8.64 2.95
CA LEU A 147 -1.30 -8.01 1.72
C LEU A 147 -2.66 -8.56 1.24
N LYS A 148 -3.44 -9.14 2.16
CA LYS A 148 -4.79 -9.66 1.89
C LYS A 148 -5.91 -8.65 2.16
N GLY A 149 -5.56 -7.42 2.53
CA GLY A 149 -6.50 -6.35 2.83
C GLY A 149 -7.52 -6.74 3.89
N SER A 150 -8.80 -6.41 3.65
CA SER A 150 -9.89 -6.70 4.59
C SER A 150 -10.18 -8.19 4.79
N SER A 151 -9.66 -9.08 3.95
CA SER A 151 -9.87 -10.52 4.11
C SER A 151 -9.03 -11.14 5.23
N LEU A 152 -7.95 -10.48 5.67
CA LEU A 152 -7.15 -10.89 6.83
C LEU A 152 -6.47 -9.69 7.48
N LEU A 153 -7.03 -9.22 8.59
CA LEU A 153 -6.55 -8.03 9.31
C LEU A 153 -5.38 -8.30 10.25
N THR A 154 -5.18 -9.56 10.64
CA THR A 154 -4.17 -9.98 11.62
C THR A 154 -3.30 -11.10 11.03
N PRO A 155 -2.45 -10.81 10.04
CA PRO A 155 -1.58 -11.82 9.43
C PRO A 155 -0.53 -12.30 10.45
N LYS A 156 -0.22 -13.61 10.44
CA LYS A 156 0.83 -14.17 11.28
C LYS A 156 2.22 -13.68 10.88
N TYR A 157 3.15 -13.70 11.82
CA TYR A 157 4.57 -13.46 11.58
C TYR A 157 5.22 -14.75 11.07
N ASP A 158 5.93 -14.67 9.95
CA ASP A 158 6.70 -15.78 9.41
C ASP A 158 8.16 -15.69 9.83
N LYS A 159 8.82 -16.85 9.87
CA LYS A 159 10.24 -16.91 10.20
C LYS A 159 11.08 -16.27 9.12
N ALA A 160 12.01 -15.39 9.49
CA ALA A 160 12.91 -14.71 8.56
C ALA A 160 13.62 -15.67 7.60
N GLN A 161 14.06 -16.83 8.10
CA GLN A 161 14.70 -17.85 7.29
C GLN A 161 13.77 -18.38 6.17
N ASP A 162 12.48 -18.56 6.47
CA ASP A 162 11.52 -19.06 5.50
C ASP A 162 11.10 -17.97 4.51
N ILE A 163 11.00 -16.72 4.98
CA ILE A 163 10.80 -15.56 4.10
C ILE A 163 11.96 -15.47 3.11
N TYR A 164 13.21 -15.48 3.58
CA TYR A 164 14.38 -15.37 2.69
C TYR A 164 14.48 -16.49 1.67
N LYS A 165 14.02 -17.71 1.98
CA LYS A 165 13.94 -18.81 0.99
C LYS A 165 12.90 -18.56 -0.09
N ASP A 166 11.81 -17.86 0.22
CA ASP A 166 10.73 -17.55 -0.74
C ASP A 166 11.04 -16.30 -1.59
N LEU A 167 11.94 -15.42 -1.14
CA LEU A 167 12.34 -14.22 -1.88
C LEU A 167 13.18 -14.52 -3.15
N VAL A 168 13.79 -15.71 -3.26
CA VAL A 168 14.73 -16.13 -4.32
C VAL A 168 14.16 -17.15 -5.29
#